data_AF-A0A939BBX4-F1
#
_entry.id   AF-A0A939BBX4-F1
#
_cell.length_a   1.000
_cell.length_b   1.000
_cell.length_c   1.000
_cell.angle_alpha   90.00
_cell.angle_beta   90.00
_cell.angle_gamma   90.00
#
_symmetry.space_group_name_H-M   'P 1'
#
loop_
_entity.id
_entity.type
_entity.pdbx_description
1 polymer ?
#
loop_
_entity_poly.entity_id
_entity_poly.type
_entity_poly.pdbx_seq_one_letter_code
_entity_poly.pdbx_strand_id
1 'polypeptide(L)' 'VGICGELGADPALTGTFLEMGVDELSVTPASVLQIRKIIRAI' A
#
# COMPACT_ATOMS: atom_id res chain seq x y z
N VAL A 1 2.04 -7.69 10.26
CA VAL A 1 0.73 -7.97 9.60
C VAL A 1 0.78 -7.46 8.18
N GLY A 2 0.22 -8.21 7.22
CA GLY A 2 0.16 -7.81 5.81
C GLY A 2 -1.28 -7.73 5.27
N ILE A 3 -1.47 -6.95 4.20
CA ILE A 3 -2.75 -6.80 3.49
C ILE A 3 -2.59 -7.34 2.06
N CYS A 4 -3.55 -8.12 1.59
CA CYS A 4 -3.59 -8.61 0.21
C CYS A 4 -4.89 -8.20 -0.49
N GLY A 5 -4.88 -8.27 -1.82
CA GLY A 5 -6.04 -7.97 -2.66
C GLY A 5 -6.18 -6.49 -2.97
N GLU A 6 -7.35 -6.11 -3.46
CA GLU A 6 -7.62 -4.77 -4.00
C GLU A 6 -7.45 -3.68 -2.93
N LEU A 7 -7.76 -4.00 -1.67
CA LEU A 7 -7.62 -3.08 -0.55
C LEU A 7 -6.17 -2.64 -0.33
N GLY A 8 -5.20 -3.55 -0.45
CA GLY A 8 -3.78 -3.22 -0.31
C GLY A 8 -3.25 -2.33 -1.45
N ALA A 9 -3.99 -2.25 -2.55
CA ALA A 9 -3.70 -1.41 -3.71
C ALA A 9 -4.44 -0.07 -3.67
N ASP A 10 -5.19 0.24 -2.60
CA ASP A 10 -5.94 1.49 -2.48
C ASP A 10 -5.01 2.68 -2.15
N PRO A 11 -4.86 3.64 -3.08
CA PRO A 11 -4.01 4.81 -2.90
C PRO A 11 -4.47 5.73 -1.76
N ALA A 12 -5.78 5.80 -1.52
CA ALA A 12 -6.36 6.68 -0.50
C ALA A 12 -6.08 6.18 0.92
N LEU A 13 -5.87 4.87 1.07
CA LEU A 13 -5.64 4.21 2.35
C LEU A 13 -4.18 3.86 2.61
N THR A 14 -3.30 4.00 1.61
CA THR A 14 -1.87 3.64 1.74
C THR A 14 -1.19 4.31 2.93
N GLY A 15 -1.46 5.60 3.17
CA GLY A 15 -0.94 6.32 4.34
C GLY A 15 -1.49 5.78 5.66
N THR A 16 -2.79 5.50 5.72
CA THR A 16 -3.45 4.90 6.88
C THR A 16 -2.85 3.52 7.21
N PHE A 17 -2.55 2.70 6.20
CA PHE A 17 -1.88 1.40 6.42
C PHE A 17 -0.49 1.57 7.04
N LEU A 18 0.27 2.58 6.63
CA LEU A 18 1.57 2.90 7.24
C LEU A 18 1.41 3.35 8.70
N GLU A 19 0.47 4.24 9.01
CA GLU A 19 0.19 4.72 10.37
C GLU A 19 -0.23 3.58 11.32
N MET A 20 -0.95 2.58 10.78
CA MET A 20 -1.34 1.38 11.52
C MET A 20 -0.18 0.37 11.71
N GLY A 21 0.99 0.61 11.12
CA GLY A 21 2.15 -0.28 11.20
C GLY A 21 2.01 -1.55 10.37
N VAL A 22 1.33 -1.49 9.22
CA VAL A 22 1.27 -2.61 8.27
C VAL A 22 2.65 -2.84 7.64
N ASP A 23 3.14 -4.07 7.69
CA ASP A 23 4.50 -4.43 7.27
C ASP A 23 4.60 -4.73 5.76
N GLU A 24 3.51 -5.23 5.16
CA GLU A 24 3.50 -5.71 3.77
C GLU A 24 2.18 -5.40 3.06
N LEU A 25 2.27 -4.93 1.81
CA LEU A 25 1.15 -4.80 0.87
C LEU A 25 1.37 -5.74 -0.32
N SER A 26 0.54 -6.77 -0.44
CA SER A 26 0.51 -7.69 -1.57
C SER A 26 -0.51 -7.23 -2.59
N VAL A 27 -0.01 -6.67 -3.70
CA VAL A 27 -0.81 -5.99 -4.73
C VAL A 27 -0.54 -6.53 -6.12
N THR A 28 -1.43 -6.24 -7.06
CA THR A 28 -1.19 -6.58 -8.46
C THR A 28 0.06 -5.86 -9.01
N PRO A 29 0.79 -6.45 -9.97
CA PRO A 29 1.99 -5.83 -10.54
C PRO A 29 1.76 -4.42 -11.09
N ALA A 30 0.58 -4.14 -11.63
CA ALA A 30 0.22 -2.83 -12.18
C ALA A 30 0.18 -1.72 -11.09
N SER A 31 -0.19 -2.06 -9.86
CA SER A 31 -0.31 -1.10 -8.75
C SER A 31 1.01 -0.85 -8.01
N VAL A 32 2.03 -1.71 -8.17
CA VAL A 32 3.28 -1.65 -7.40
C VAL A 32 3.97 -0.28 -7.51
N LEU A 33 4.10 0.27 -8.71
CA LEU A 33 4.83 1.52 -8.92
C LEU A 33 4.10 2.72 -8.30
N GLN A 34 2.77 2.75 -8.40
CA GLN A 34 1.95 3.81 -7.81
C GLN A 34 2.02 3.79 -6.28
N ILE A 35 1.85 2.62 -5.66
CA ILE A 35 1.94 2.46 -4.19
C ILE A 35 3.34 2.84 -3.71
N ARG A 36 4.38 2.37 -4.39
CA ARG A 36 5.78 2.73 -4.10
C ARG A 36 6.08 4.22 -4.21
N LYS A 37 5.34 4.96 -5.05
CA LYS A 37 5.47 6.42 -5.17
C LYS A 37 4.83 7.12 -3.97
N ILE A 38 3.65 6.67 -3.54
CA ILE A 38 2.93 7.24 -2.39
C ILE A 38 3.74 7.05 -1.10
N ILE A 39 4.21 5.82 -0.85
CA ILE A 39 5.01 5.51 0.36
C ILE A 39 6.28 6.39 0.45
N ARG A 40 6.93 6.71 -0.68
CA ARG A 40 8.14 7.56 -0.69
C ARG A 40 7.88 9.06 -0.60
N ALA A 41 6.64 9.49 -0.76
CA ALA A 41 6.24 10.90 -0.72
C ALA A 41 5.73 11.34 0.67
N ILE A 42 5.63 10.39 1.60
CA ILE A 42 5.31 10.57 3.02
C ILE A 42 6.64 10.58 3.79
#